data_AF-A0A3D3PF99-F1
#
_entry.id   AF-A0A3D3PF99-F1
#
_cell.length_a   1.000
_cell.length_b   1.000
_cell.length_c   1.000
_cell.angle_alpha   90.00
_cell.angle_beta   90.00
_cell.angle_gamma   90.00
#
_symmetry.space_group_name_H-M   'P 1'
#
loop_
_entity.id
_entity.type
_entity.pdbx_description
1 polymer ?
#
loop_
_entity_poly.entity_id
_entity_poly.type
_entity_poly.pdbx_seq_one_letter_code
_entity_poly.pdbx_strand_id
1 'polypeptide(L)' 'MELILKSNNEESLAKIIALAKKLNVVIERKNTDFNKTARVNLKNRILNFKAAASSSFGDAAEWEQHQRSDRELPFS' A
#
# COMPACT_ATOMS: atom_id res chain seq x y z
N MET A 1 -1.72 31.96 -11.31
CA MET A 1 -1.47 31.21 -10.06
C MET A 1 -2.42 30.04 -10.03
N GLU A 2 -1.94 28.84 -9.67
CA GLU A 2 -2.74 27.60 -9.70
C GLU A 2 -2.95 27.09 -8.27
N LEU A 3 -4.12 26.53 -7.99
CA LEU A 3 -4.49 26.00 -6.69
C LEU A 3 -4.82 24.50 -6.82
N ILE A 4 -4.06 23.66 -6.12
CA ILE A 4 -4.28 22.21 -6.10
C ILE A 4 -4.99 21.83 -4.80
N LEU A 5 -6.22 21.32 -4.92
CA LEU A 5 -7.02 20.86 -3.79
C LEU A 5 -7.01 19.34 -3.71
N LYS A 6 -6.56 18.80 -2.57
CA LYS A 6 -6.63 17.37 -2.24
C LYS A 6 -7.43 17.20 -0.95
N SER A 7 -8.56 16.51 -1.03
CA SER A 7 -9.40 16.22 0.13
C SER A 7 -10.10 14.87 -0.08
N ASN A 8 -10.36 14.16 1.01
CA ASN A 8 -11.15 12.93 1.06
C ASN A 8 -12.62 13.18 1.42
N ASN A 9 -13.00 14.44 1.72
CA ASN A 9 -14.36 14.83 2.06
C ASN A 9 -15.08 15.34 0.81
N GLU A 10 -15.97 14.50 0.27
CA GLU A 10 -16.71 14.76 -0.97
C GLU A 10 -17.67 15.96 -0.84
N GLU A 11 -18.30 16.14 0.32
CA GLU A 11 -19.24 17.23 0.57
C GLU A 11 -18.54 18.60 0.54
N SER A 12 -17.36 18.68 1.16
CA SER A 12 -16.54 19.89 1.15
C SER A 12 -16.05 20.23 -0.26
N LEU A 13 -15.61 19.22 -1.02
CA LEU A 13 -15.19 19.41 -2.41
C LEU A 13 -16.35 19.90 -3.29
N ALA A 14 -17.56 19.39 -3.10
CA ALA A 14 -18.73 19.84 -3.85
C ALA A 14 -19.04 21.33 -3.60
N LYS A 15 -18.99 21.77 -2.33
CA LYS A 15 -19.19 23.19 -1.97
C LYS A 15 -18.13 24.10 -2.61
N ILE A 16 -16.87 23.68 -2.57
CA ILE A 16 -15.76 24.45 -3.16
C ILE A 16 -15.89 24.53 -4.69
N ILE A 17 -16.24 23.43 -5.36
CA ILE A 17 -16.47 23.42 -6.81
C ILE A 17 -17.64 24.33 -7.18
N ALA A 18 -18.73 24.33 -6.40
CA ALA A 18 -19.87 25.21 -6.63
C ALA A 18 -19.50 26.70 -6.50
N LEU A 19 -18.68 27.05 -5.52
CA LEU A 19 -18.15 28.41 -5.35
C LEU A 19 -17.23 28.81 -6.51
N ALA A 20 -16.30 27.94 -6.89
CA ALA A 20 -15.38 28.19 -8.00
C ALA A 20 -16.12 28.38 -9.33
N LYS A 21 -17.19 27.62 -9.59
CA LYS A 21 -18.07 27.83 -10.74
C LYS A 21 -18.76 29.19 -10.73
N LYS A 22 -19.26 29.65 -9.56
CA LYS A 22 -19.87 30.98 -9.42
C LYS A 22 -18.88 32.10 -9.69
N LEU A 23 -17.60 31.86 -9.45
CA LEU A 23 -16.50 32.80 -9.69
C LEU A 23 -15.87 32.67 -11.09
N ASN A 24 -16.45 31.86 -11.99
CA ASN A 24 -15.92 31.57 -13.33
C ASN A 24 -14.45 31.07 -13.33
N VAL A 25 -14.08 30.34 -12.29
CA VAL A 25 -12.76 29.68 -12.21
C VAL A 25 -12.80 28.39 -13.01
N VAL A 26 -11.78 28.17 -13.86
CA VAL A 26 -11.60 26.92 -14.61
C VAL A 26 -11.14 25.81 -13.66
N ILE A 27 -11.84 24.66 -13.68
CA ILE A 27 -11.57 23.54 -12.77
C ILE A 27 -11.22 22.30 -13.59
N GLU A 28 -10.01 21.78 -13.40
CA GLU A 28 -9.62 20.46 -13.92
C GLU A 28 -9.78 19.39 -12.84
N ARG A 29 -10.66 18.42 -13.07
CA ARG A 29 -10.82 17.26 -12.18
C ARG A 29 -9.96 16.11 -12.68
N LYS A 30 -8.86 15.82 -11.98
CA LYS A 30 -8.11 14.57 -12.17
C LYS A 30 -8.81 13.45 -11.40
N ASN A 31 -9.58 12.62 -12.11
CA ASN A 31 -10.17 11.40 -11.52
C ASN A 31 -9.05 10.40 -11.21
N THR A 32 -8.85 10.10 -9.92
CA THR A 32 -7.87 9.10 -9.45
C THR A 32 -8.42 7.68 -9.39
N ASP A 33 -9.68 7.45 -9.79
CA ASP A 33 -10.35 6.14 -9.72
C ASP A 33 -9.70 5.04 -10.56
N PHE A 34 -8.81 5.40 -11.49
CA PHE A 34 -8.05 4.46 -12.31
C PHE A 34 -7.17 3.49 -11.52
N ASN A 35 -6.93 3.73 -10.22
CA ASN A 35 -5.97 2.96 -9.43
C ASN A 35 -6.60 1.95 -8.45
N LYS A 36 -7.93 1.85 -8.34
CA LYS A 36 -8.56 0.87 -7.42
C LYS A 36 -8.25 -0.56 -7.82
N THR A 37 -8.42 -0.90 -9.10
CA THR A 37 -8.16 -2.24 -9.63
C THR A 37 -6.68 -2.60 -9.54
N ALA A 38 -5.79 -1.65 -9.85
CA ALA A 38 -4.34 -1.84 -9.74
C ALA A 38 -3.91 -2.07 -8.28
N ARG A 39 -4.48 -1.32 -7.33
CA ARG A 39 -4.20 -1.47 -5.89
C ARG A 39 -4.70 -2.82 -5.35
N VAL A 40 -5.88 -3.27 -5.77
CA VAL A 40 -6.41 -4.60 -5.40
C VAL A 40 -5.55 -5.72 -5.98
N ASN A 41 -5.13 -5.59 -7.25
CA ASN A 41 -4.25 -6.57 -7.89
C ASN A 41 -2.88 -6.62 -7.20
N LEU A 42 -2.29 -5.47 -6.88
CA LEU A 42 -1.02 -5.39 -6.13
C LEU A 42 -1.14 -6.01 -4.73
N LYS A 43 -2.23 -5.75 -4.01
CA LYS A 43 -2.51 -6.38 -2.71
C LYS A 43 -2.55 -7.91 -2.83
N ASN A 44 -3.25 -8.44 -3.83
CA ASN A 44 -3.34 -9.88 -4.04
C ASN A 44 -2.01 -10.51 -4.45
N ARG A 45 -1.17 -9.79 -5.22
CA ARG A 45 0.18 -10.25 -5.58
C ARG A 45 1.10 -10.34 -4.39
N ILE A 46 1.02 -9.40 -3.45
CA ILE A 46 1.84 -9.40 -2.22
C ILE A 46 1.39 -10.53 -1.28
N LEU A 47 0.07 -10.66 -1.03
CA LEU A 47 -0.47 -11.68 -0.13
C LEU A 47 -0.16 -13.10 -0.61
N ASN A 48 -0.21 -13.32 -1.93
CA ASN A 48 0.05 -14.63 -2.53
C ASN A 48 1.48 -14.76 -3.06
N PHE A 49 2.38 -13.85 -2.66
CA PHE A 49 3.76 -13.92 -3.10
C PHE A 49 4.43 -15.20 -2.60
N LYS A 50 4.92 -16.01 -3.53
CA LYS A 50 5.77 -17.16 -3.25
C LYS A 50 7.06 -16.99 -4.04
N ALA A 51 8.20 -17.06 -3.36
CA ALA A 51 9.49 -17.02 -4.02
C ALA A 51 9.66 -18.26 -4.92
N ALA A 52 10.14 -18.07 -6.15
CA ALA A 52 10.35 -19.17 -7.09
C ALA A 52 11.54 -20.05 -6.72
N ALA A 53 12.48 -19.51 -5.95
CA ALA A 53 13.65 -20.21 -5.45
C ALA A 53 13.61 -20.22 -3.92
N SER A 54 14.25 -21.23 -3.34
CA SER A 54 14.55 -21.26 -1.91
C SER A 54 15.38 -20.03 -1.52
N SER A 55 15.13 -19.50 -0.33
CA SER A 55 15.89 -18.36 0.20
C SER A 55 17.38 -18.69 0.25
N SER A 56 18.25 -17.77 -0.18
CA SER A 56 19.71 -17.94 0.00
C SER A 56 20.14 -17.87 1.47
N PHE A 57 19.25 -17.44 2.36
CA PHE A 57 19.46 -17.44 3.80
C PHE A 57 19.19 -18.81 4.45
N GLY A 58 18.79 -19.82 3.66
CA GLY A 58 18.45 -21.17 4.17
C GLY A 58 17.09 -21.21 4.85
N ASP A 59 16.79 -22.34 5.51
CA ASP A 59 15.63 -22.45 6.39
C ASP A 59 15.90 -21.70 7.70
N ALA A 60 15.01 -20.78 8.07
CA ALA A 60 15.13 -20.02 9.30
C ALA A 60 15.07 -20.93 10.53
N ALA A 61 14.35 -22.06 10.45
CA ALA A 61 14.28 -23.03 11.54
C ALA A 61 15.62 -23.76 11.73
N GLU A 62 16.26 -24.18 10.63
CA GLU A 62 17.60 -24.77 10.69
C GLU A 62 18.65 -23.74 11.17
N TRP A 63 18.56 -22.49 10.73
CA TRP A 63 19.46 -21.43 11.17
C TRP A 63 19.35 -21.18 12.69
N GLU A 64 18.13 -21.14 13.24
CA GLU A 64 17.93 -20.97 14.69
C GLU A 64 18.57 -22.12 15.47
N GLN A 65 18.35 -23.36 15.03
CA GLN A 65 18.95 -24.55 15.67
C GLN A 65 20.48 -24.50 15.66
N HIS A 66 21.09 -24.12 14.52
CA HIS A 66 22.54 -24.08 14.40
C HIS A 66 23.21 -22.93 15.18
N GLN A 67 22.52 -21.80 15.36
CA GLN A 67 23.09 -20.65 16.09
C GLN A 67 22.83 -20.71 17.61
N ARG A 68 21.84 -21.49 18.05
CA ARG A 68 21.43 -21.59 19.45
C ARG A 68 21.65 -22.98 20.01
N SER A 69 22.91 -23.26 20.34
CA SER A 69 23.31 -24.46 21.10
C SER A 69 22.78 -24.48 22.53
N ASP A 70 22.25 -23.35 23.02
CA ASP A 70 21.69 -23.17 24.37
C ASP A 70 20.25 -23.71 24.53
N ARG A 71 19.59 -24.12 23.43
CA ARG A 71 18.25 -24.72 23.47
C ARG A 71 18.23 -26.25 23.58
N GLU A 72 19.36 -26.93 23.48
CA GLU A 72 19.43 -28.37 23.78
C GLU A 72 19.41 -28.58 25.30
N LEU A 73 18.23 -28.90 25.83
CA LEU A 73 18.10 -29.35 27.21
C LEU A 73 18.71 -30.76 27.32
N PRO A 74 19.57 -31.04 28.31
CA PRO A 74 20.30 -32.31 28.44
C PRO A 74 19.44 -33.51 28.87
N PHE A 75 18.14 -33.49 28.58
CA PHE A 75 17.17 -34.53 28.98
C PHE A 75 16.20 -34.94 27.87
N SER A 76 16.54 -34.72 26.59
CA SER A 76 15.85 -35.39 25.48
C SER A 76 16.34 -36.83 25.29
#